data_AF-A0A7V1EKG0-F1
#
_entry.id   AF-A0A7V1EKG0-F1
#
_cell.length_a   1.000
_cell.length_b   1.000
_cell.length_c   1.000
_cell.angle_alpha   90.00
_cell.angle_beta   90.00
_cell.angle_gamma   90.00
#
_symmetry.space_group_name_H-M   'P 1'
#
loop_
_entity.id
_entity.type
_entity.pdbx_description
1 polymer ?
#
loop_
_entity_poly.entity_id
_entity_poly.type
_entity_poly.pdbx_seq_one_letter_code
_entity_poly.pdbx_strand_id
1 'polypeptide(L)'
;MTKRYKTSMVAILAVVTLVSICASSQNLDVAPSPGTGTIAFPWDKLELQLSSQRGAQRVTVTNGKCVLPAGTYDIDYVTLMSTDQQGVQWRMRSDSWSESVEVRADSVTRLDIGPPFTARVSVSRHHVLQGATVKFGLEITDSKGRSYRPPRPQQGGRSVPSPRLALLDAKGSVIGTYNFEYG
;
A
#
# COMPACT_ATOMS: atom_id res chain seq x y z
N MET A 1 -68.21 -3.82 21.40
CA MET A 1 -67.83 -4.02 19.99
C MET A 1 -66.39 -3.58 19.78
N THR A 2 -65.40 -4.48 19.95
CA THR A 2 -64.09 -4.43 19.27
C THR A 2 -63.37 -5.76 19.50
N LYS A 3 -62.63 -6.19 18.48
CA LYS A 3 -62.24 -7.58 18.19
C LYS A 3 -61.11 -8.14 19.08
N ARG A 4 -61.20 -9.45 19.33
CA ARG A 4 -60.15 -10.35 19.81
C ARG A 4 -58.99 -10.43 18.81
N TYR A 5 -57.78 -10.66 19.31
CA TYR A 5 -56.86 -11.65 18.71
C TYR A 5 -56.18 -12.46 19.81
N LYS A 6 -56.44 -13.78 19.79
CA LYS A 6 -55.68 -14.81 20.51
C LYS A 6 -54.45 -15.11 19.65
N THR A 7 -53.26 -15.08 20.24
CA THR A 7 -52.07 -15.66 19.62
C THR A 7 -51.62 -16.84 20.47
N SER A 8 -51.76 -18.03 19.88
CA SER A 8 -51.29 -19.30 20.41
C SER A 8 -49.77 -19.34 20.39
N MET A 9 -49.16 -19.74 21.51
CA MET A 9 -47.74 -20.03 21.63
C MET A 9 -47.53 -21.49 21.21
N VAL A 10 -46.87 -21.73 20.08
CA VAL A 10 -46.41 -23.05 19.64
C VAL A 10 -44.90 -23.08 19.85
N ALA A 11 -44.45 -23.93 20.78
CA ALA A 11 -43.03 -24.23 20.96
C ALA A 11 -42.63 -25.29 19.93
N ILE A 12 -41.67 -24.96 19.06
CA ILE A 12 -41.04 -25.92 18.15
C ILE A 12 -39.65 -26.20 18.69
N LEU A 13 -39.47 -27.44 19.17
CA LEU A 13 -38.19 -28.03 19.54
C LEU A 13 -37.49 -28.47 18.24
N ALA A 14 -36.43 -27.79 17.82
CA ALA A 14 -35.60 -28.21 16.70
C ALA A 14 -34.24 -28.71 17.24
N VAL A 15 -34.05 -30.02 17.19
CA VAL A 15 -32.75 -30.67 17.42
C VAL A 15 -31.94 -30.46 16.14
N VAL A 16 -30.92 -29.60 16.20
CA VAL A 16 -29.96 -29.42 15.11
C VAL A 16 -28.76 -30.33 15.37
N THR A 17 -28.67 -31.40 14.59
CA THR A 17 -27.47 -32.24 14.50
C THR A 17 -26.42 -31.48 13.69
N LEU A 18 -25.36 -31.00 14.33
CA LEU A 18 -24.19 -30.42 13.67
C LEU A 18 -23.38 -31.55 13.01
N VAL A 19 -23.57 -31.75 11.71
CA VAL A 19 -22.59 -32.46 10.87
C VAL A 19 -21.51 -31.43 10.53
N SER A 20 -20.39 -31.51 11.23
CA SER A 20 -19.20 -30.71 10.91
C SER A 20 -18.55 -31.29 9.65
N ILE A 21 -18.94 -30.79 8.49
CA ILE A 21 -18.21 -31.02 7.25
C ILE A 21 -17.00 -30.09 7.30
N CYS A 22 -15.83 -30.63 7.62
CA CYS A 22 -14.56 -29.97 7.32
C CYS A 22 -14.43 -29.88 5.79
N ALA A 23 -14.99 -28.81 5.20
CA ALA A 23 -14.66 -28.41 3.85
C ALA A 23 -13.20 -27.92 3.88
N SER A 24 -12.27 -28.84 3.66
CA SER A 24 -10.90 -28.48 3.29
C SER A 24 -11.01 -27.64 2.03
N SER A 25 -10.74 -26.33 2.13
CA SER A 25 -10.65 -25.44 1.00
C SER A 25 -9.46 -25.88 0.14
N GLN A 26 -9.68 -26.88 -0.71
CA GLN A 26 -8.80 -27.12 -1.84
C GLN A 26 -8.95 -25.90 -2.73
N ASN A 27 -7.94 -25.03 -2.71
CA ASN A 27 -7.75 -24.02 -3.74
C ASN A 27 -7.80 -24.78 -5.08
N LEU A 28 -8.92 -24.68 -5.78
CA LEU A 28 -9.02 -25.16 -7.14
C LEU A 28 -7.97 -24.38 -7.92
N ASP A 29 -6.94 -25.11 -8.34
CA ASP A 29 -5.84 -24.59 -9.14
C ASP A 29 -6.40 -24.28 -10.53
N VAL A 30 -7.06 -23.13 -10.65
CA VAL A 30 -7.55 -22.63 -11.92
C VAL A 30 -6.31 -22.30 -12.72
N ALA A 31 -5.96 -23.20 -13.65
CA ALA A 31 -4.89 -22.96 -14.60
C ALA A 31 -5.08 -21.56 -15.22
N PRO A 32 -4.04 -20.71 -15.22
CA PRO A 32 -4.16 -19.37 -15.77
C PRO A 32 -4.68 -19.47 -17.20
N SER A 33 -5.74 -18.72 -17.49
CA SER A 33 -6.30 -18.69 -18.84
C SER A 33 -5.19 -18.27 -19.81
N PRO A 34 -4.99 -18.96 -20.94
CA PRO A 34 -3.99 -18.55 -21.91
C PRO A 34 -4.33 -17.16 -22.44
N GLY A 35 -3.36 -16.25 -22.43
CA GLY A 35 -3.53 -14.87 -22.90
C GLY A 35 -2.78 -13.85 -22.06
N THR A 36 -2.87 -12.59 -22.46
CA THR A 36 -2.33 -11.44 -21.74
C THR A 36 -3.42 -10.43 -21.46
N GLY A 37 -3.27 -9.69 -20.36
CA GLY A 37 -4.10 -8.54 -20.03
C GLY A 37 -3.23 -7.31 -19.78
N THR A 38 -3.88 -6.16 -19.65
CA THR A 38 -3.22 -4.88 -19.36
C THR A 38 -3.58 -4.41 -17.96
N ILE A 39 -2.60 -3.98 -17.18
CA ILE A 39 -2.84 -3.16 -15.99
C ILE A 39 -2.59 -1.70 -16.34
N ALA A 40 -3.55 -0.84 -16.03
CA ALA A 40 -3.47 0.60 -16.23
C ALA A 40 -3.38 1.34 -14.89
N PHE A 41 -2.54 2.37 -14.86
CA PHE A 41 -2.21 3.18 -13.69
C PHE A 41 -2.42 4.67 -13.98
N PRO A 42 -2.66 5.49 -12.95
CA PRO A 42 -2.72 6.95 -13.10
C PRO A 42 -1.35 7.63 -13.19
N TRP A 43 -0.25 6.86 -13.30
CA TRP A 43 1.13 7.37 -13.32
C TRP A 43 1.82 6.97 -14.61
N ASP A 44 2.54 7.90 -15.25
CA ASP A 44 3.28 7.58 -16.47
C ASP A 44 4.39 6.55 -16.26
N LYS A 45 5.08 6.62 -15.12
CA LYS A 45 6.23 5.76 -14.81
C LYS A 45 6.19 5.28 -13.36
N LEU A 46 6.22 3.97 -13.18
CA LEU A 46 6.36 3.32 -11.88
C LEU A 46 7.00 1.93 -12.04
N GLU A 47 7.40 1.33 -10.91
CA GLU A 47 7.90 -0.04 -10.86
C GLU A 47 7.02 -0.85 -9.89
N LEU A 48 6.62 -2.05 -10.32
CA LEU A 48 5.90 -3.01 -9.50
C LEU A 48 6.83 -4.15 -9.15
N GLN A 49 6.79 -4.59 -7.90
CA GLN A 49 7.19 -5.94 -7.54
C GLN A 49 5.93 -6.75 -7.33
N LEU A 50 5.81 -7.84 -8.08
CA LEU A 50 4.65 -8.73 -8.07
C LEU A 50 5.12 -10.14 -7.73
N SER A 51 4.26 -10.92 -7.07
CA SER A 51 4.43 -12.34 -6.88
C SER A 51 3.21 -13.12 -7.40
N SER A 52 3.44 -14.35 -7.83
CA SER A 52 2.41 -15.27 -8.34
C SER A 52 2.84 -16.71 -8.09
N GLN A 53 2.01 -17.68 -8.45
CA GLN A 53 2.39 -19.10 -8.44
C GLN A 53 3.63 -19.40 -9.30
N ARG A 54 3.97 -18.55 -10.27
CA ARG A 54 5.14 -18.68 -11.15
C ARG A 54 6.40 -18.02 -10.56
N GLY A 55 6.30 -17.40 -9.39
CA GLY A 55 7.39 -16.70 -8.71
C GLY A 55 7.23 -15.18 -8.72
N ALA A 56 8.29 -14.51 -8.25
CA ALA A 56 8.37 -13.06 -8.15
C ALA A 56 8.89 -12.41 -9.44
N GLN A 57 8.33 -11.28 -9.82
CA GLN A 57 8.71 -10.51 -10.99
C GLN A 57 8.72 -9.01 -10.69
N ARG A 58 9.62 -8.30 -11.36
CA ARG A 58 9.69 -6.83 -11.33
C ARG A 58 9.28 -6.29 -12.69
N VAL A 59 8.31 -5.37 -12.69
CA VAL A 59 7.71 -4.82 -13.90
C VAL A 59 7.88 -3.31 -13.91
N THR A 60 8.48 -2.77 -14.97
CA THR A 60 8.50 -1.33 -15.20
C THR A 60 7.28 -0.94 -16.01
N VAL A 61 6.51 0.00 -15.52
CA VAL A 61 5.36 0.60 -16.19
C VAL A 61 5.82 1.86 -16.92
N THR A 62 5.43 1.98 -18.18
CA THR A 62 5.65 3.15 -19.01
C THR A 62 4.34 3.58 -19.64
N ASN A 63 4.11 4.88 -19.80
CA ASN A 63 2.86 5.46 -20.29
C ASN A 63 1.62 4.95 -19.51
N GLY A 64 1.81 4.70 -18.21
CA GLY A 64 0.75 4.23 -17.30
C GLY A 64 0.18 2.86 -17.60
N LYS A 65 0.88 2.00 -18.35
CA LYS A 65 0.41 0.64 -18.65
C LYS A 65 1.53 -0.39 -18.57
N CYS A 66 1.16 -1.62 -18.21
CA CYS A 66 1.98 -2.80 -18.45
C CYS A 66 1.10 -3.97 -18.90
N VAL A 67 1.69 -4.87 -19.68
CA VAL A 67 1.05 -6.10 -20.16
C VAL A 67 1.62 -7.27 -19.38
N LEU A 68 0.73 -8.12 -18.85
CA LEU A 68 1.10 -9.31 -18.09
C LEU A 68 0.31 -10.53 -18.60
N PRO A 69 0.83 -11.75 -18.44
CA PRO A 69 0.02 -12.94 -18.60
C PRO A 69 -1.26 -12.87 -17.76
N ALA A 70 -2.34 -13.47 -18.25
CA ALA A 70 -3.54 -13.58 -17.44
C ALA A 70 -3.28 -14.45 -16.19
N GLY A 71 -3.80 -14.03 -15.06
CA GLY A 71 -3.55 -14.64 -13.75
C GLY A 71 -3.76 -13.68 -12.59
N THR A 72 -3.63 -14.22 -11.38
CA THR A 72 -3.69 -13.44 -10.13
C THR A 72 -2.28 -13.15 -9.64
N TYR A 73 -2.05 -11.90 -9.26
CA TYR A 73 -0.76 -11.40 -8.78
C TYR A 73 -0.92 -10.72 -7.44
N ASP A 74 -0.06 -11.04 -6.48
CA ASP A 74 0.08 -10.27 -5.25
C ASP A 74 1.02 -9.09 -5.50
N ILE A 75 0.69 -7.93 -4.95
CA ILE A 75 1.50 -6.72 -5.11
C ILE A 75 2.42 -6.59 -3.89
N ASP A 76 3.67 -7.03 -4.05
CA ASP A 76 4.65 -7.01 -2.97
C ASP A 76 5.04 -5.57 -2.58
N TYR A 77 5.18 -4.67 -3.55
CA TYR A 77 5.32 -3.22 -3.34
C TYR A 77 5.28 -2.47 -4.68
N VAL A 78 5.01 -1.17 -4.60
CA VAL A 78 5.08 -0.24 -5.73
C VAL A 78 6.12 0.83 -5.46
N THR A 79 6.96 1.14 -6.46
CA THR A 79 7.84 2.30 -6.44
C THR A 79 7.39 3.33 -7.47
N LEU A 80 6.88 4.44 -6.96
CA LEU A 80 6.51 5.61 -7.74
C LEU A 80 7.77 6.40 -8.10
N MET A 81 7.82 6.92 -9.33
CA MET A 81 8.95 7.68 -9.83
C MET A 81 8.47 9.00 -10.42
N SER A 82 9.12 10.09 -10.05
CA SER A 82 8.92 11.41 -10.65
C SER A 82 10.27 12.06 -10.88
N THR A 83 10.36 12.94 -11.87
CA THR A 83 11.55 13.74 -12.12
C THR A 83 11.13 15.20 -12.03
N ASP A 84 11.83 15.98 -11.20
CA ASP A 84 11.56 17.41 -11.09
C ASP A 84 12.19 18.22 -12.25
N GLN A 85 11.94 19.52 -12.25
CA GLN A 85 12.43 20.44 -13.30
C GLN A 85 13.96 20.52 -13.36
N GLN A 86 14.67 20.11 -12.30
CA GLN A 86 16.13 20.11 -12.23
C GLN A 86 16.72 18.76 -12.67
N GLY A 87 15.87 17.81 -13.08
CA GLY A 87 16.29 16.47 -13.49
C GLY A 87 16.58 15.53 -12.31
N VAL A 88 16.24 15.91 -11.08
CA VAL A 88 16.38 15.01 -9.91
C VAL A 88 15.24 14.01 -9.93
N GLN A 89 15.58 12.73 -9.84
CA GLN A 89 14.61 11.65 -9.80
C GLN A 89 14.21 11.36 -8.35
N TRP A 90 12.93 11.48 -8.06
CA TRP A 90 12.34 11.15 -6.78
C TRP A 90 11.73 9.75 -6.84
N ARG A 91 12.06 8.90 -5.86
CA ARG A 91 11.47 7.56 -5.72
C ARG A 91 10.74 7.45 -4.40
N MET A 92 9.48 7.02 -4.46
CA MET A 92 8.66 6.77 -3.28
C MET A 92 8.14 5.33 -3.34
N ARG A 93 8.48 4.53 -2.33
CA ARG A 93 8.15 3.10 -2.30
C ARG A 93 7.06 2.83 -1.29
N SER A 94 6.04 2.07 -1.67
CA SER A 94 5.02 1.60 -0.74
C SER A 94 5.59 0.53 0.18
N ASP A 95 5.00 0.36 1.35
CA ASP A 95 5.13 -0.89 2.08
C ASP A 95 4.37 -2.01 1.36
N SER A 96 4.46 -3.24 1.88
CA SER A 96 3.81 -4.39 1.26
C SER A 96 2.30 -4.28 1.30
N TRP A 97 1.64 -4.66 0.21
CA TRP A 97 0.18 -4.66 0.13
C TRP A 97 -0.36 -6.05 0.40
N SER A 98 -1.54 -6.11 1.02
CA SER A 98 -2.33 -7.34 1.13
C SER A 98 -3.31 -7.52 -0.03
N GLU A 99 -3.26 -6.63 -1.04
CA GLU A 99 -4.14 -6.66 -2.20
C GLU A 99 -3.53 -7.47 -3.35
N SER A 100 -4.33 -8.37 -3.91
CA SER A 100 -4.03 -9.06 -5.17
C SER A 100 -4.76 -8.37 -6.33
N VAL A 101 -4.18 -8.47 -7.53
CA VAL A 101 -4.77 -8.00 -8.78
C VAL A 101 -4.98 -9.16 -9.74
N GLU A 102 -6.20 -9.26 -10.28
CA GLU A 102 -6.51 -10.21 -11.34
C GLU A 102 -6.29 -9.55 -12.71
N VAL A 103 -5.44 -10.18 -13.52
CA VAL A 103 -5.22 -9.84 -14.92
C VAL A 103 -6.03 -10.82 -15.76
N ARG A 104 -7.04 -10.30 -16.49
CA ARG A 104 -7.86 -11.10 -17.40
C ARG A 104 -7.37 -10.92 -18.84
N ALA A 105 -7.44 -12.00 -19.63
CA ALA A 105 -7.08 -11.96 -21.03
C ALA A 105 -7.90 -10.89 -21.78
N ASP A 106 -7.25 -10.16 -22.68
CA ASP A 106 -7.85 -9.13 -23.55
C ASP A 106 -8.61 -8.02 -22.80
N SER A 107 -8.29 -7.84 -21.52
CA SER A 107 -8.95 -6.89 -20.62
C SER A 107 -7.98 -5.88 -20.04
N VAL A 108 -8.51 -4.74 -19.60
CA VAL A 108 -7.76 -3.70 -18.89
C VAL A 108 -8.23 -3.66 -17.44
N THR A 109 -7.33 -3.99 -16.50
CA THR A 109 -7.55 -3.81 -15.07
C THR A 109 -6.96 -2.45 -14.66
N ARG A 110 -7.76 -1.60 -14.00
CA ARG A 110 -7.28 -0.31 -13.48
C ARG A 110 -6.87 -0.46 -12.03
N LEU A 111 -5.66 0.01 -11.71
CA LEU A 111 -5.16 0.05 -10.35
C LEU A 111 -4.99 1.50 -9.92
N ASP A 112 -5.94 1.98 -9.13
CA ASP A 112 -5.88 3.31 -8.55
C ASP A 112 -4.85 3.31 -7.44
N ILE A 113 -3.72 4.00 -7.66
CA ILE A 113 -2.61 4.10 -6.72
C ILE A 113 -2.08 5.53 -6.69
N GLY A 114 -1.63 5.97 -5.52
CA GLY A 114 -1.02 7.28 -5.37
C GLY A 114 -2.02 8.40 -5.03
N PRO A 115 -1.95 9.58 -5.65
CA PRO A 115 -2.59 10.78 -5.11
C PRO A 115 -4.11 10.68 -4.96
N PRO A 116 -4.70 11.51 -4.07
CA PRO A 116 -4.01 12.42 -3.16
C PRO A 116 -3.26 11.68 -2.06
N PHE A 117 -2.06 12.16 -1.73
CA PHE A 117 -1.30 11.67 -0.59
C PHE A 117 -1.62 12.50 0.65
N THR A 118 -1.70 11.82 1.79
CA THR A 118 -1.76 12.43 3.12
C THR A 118 -0.43 12.21 3.82
N ALA A 119 0.25 13.29 4.18
CA ALA A 119 1.44 13.24 5.02
C ALA A 119 1.08 13.60 6.47
N ARG A 120 1.48 12.77 7.42
CA ARG A 120 1.32 13.02 8.87
C ARG A 120 2.68 13.02 9.54
N VAL A 121 2.94 14.08 10.30
CA VAL A 121 4.13 14.19 11.14
C VAL A 121 3.72 13.87 12.58
N SER A 122 4.43 12.93 13.20
CA SER A 122 4.28 12.60 14.61
C SER A 122 5.54 12.99 15.37
N VAL A 123 5.36 13.40 16.64
CA VAL A 123 6.46 13.75 17.53
C VAL A 123 6.28 12.97 18.83
N SER A 124 7.27 12.16 19.20
CA SER A 124 7.29 11.48 20.49
C SER A 124 8.51 11.89 21.30
N ARG A 125 8.31 12.06 22.61
CA ARG A 125 9.39 12.33 23.58
C ARG A 125 9.64 11.08 24.39
N HIS A 126 10.89 10.64 24.42
CA HIS A 126 11.34 9.53 25.24
C HIS A 126 12.32 10.05 26.28
N HIS A 127 11.98 9.88 27.55
CA HIS A 127 12.93 10.09 28.64
C HIS A 127 13.84 8.87 28.72
N VAL A 128 15.14 9.09 28.57
CA VAL A 128 16.18 8.08 28.76
C VAL A 128 17.01 8.46 29.98
N LEU A 129 17.71 7.50 30.59
CA LEU A 129 18.47 7.70 31.83
C LEU A 129 19.49 8.86 31.77
N GLN A 130 19.87 9.31 30.57
CA GLN A 130 20.84 10.39 30.33
C GLN A 130 20.28 11.60 29.56
N GLY A 131 18.95 11.78 29.49
CA GLY A 131 18.36 12.96 28.85
C GLY A 131 17.00 12.71 28.19
N ALA A 132 16.61 13.60 27.27
CA ALA A 132 15.40 13.46 26.47
C ALA A 132 15.75 13.25 24.99
N THR A 133 15.13 12.24 24.39
CA THR A 133 15.15 12.04 22.93
C THR A 133 13.81 12.47 22.35
N VAL A 134 13.84 13.30 21.31
CA VAL A 134 12.65 13.62 20.51
C VAL A 134 12.73 12.84 19.21
N LYS A 135 11.72 12.01 18.92
CA LYS A 135 11.60 11.31 17.65
C LYS A 135 10.55 11.98 16.79
N PHE A 136 10.88 12.15 15.51
CA PHE A 136 9.98 12.63 14.48
C PHE A 136 9.64 11.46 13.56
N GLY A 137 8.36 11.17 13.40
CA GLY A 137 7.86 10.20 12.43
C GLY A 137 7.20 10.92 11.25
N LEU A 138 7.42 10.41 10.05
CA LEU A 138 6.69 10.82 8.85
C LEU A 138 5.95 9.61 8.30
N GLU A 139 4.63 9.69 8.28
CA GLU A 139 3.74 8.72 7.64
C GLU A 139 3.19 9.34 6.37
N ILE A 140 3.27 8.63 5.25
CA ILE A 140 2.68 9.02 3.98
C ILE A 140 1.69 7.94 3.59
N THR A 141 0.43 8.29 3.39
CA THR A 141 -0.62 7.37 2.96
C THR A 141 -1.31 7.89 1.70
N ASP A 142 -1.85 7.00 0.88
CA ASP A 142 -2.72 7.40 -0.22
C ASP A 142 -4.20 7.44 0.17
N SER A 143 -5.08 7.72 -0.80
CA SER A 143 -6.53 7.78 -0.62
C SER A 143 -7.17 6.45 -0.17
N LYS A 144 -6.46 5.33 -0.31
CA LYS A 144 -6.89 4.01 0.16
C LYS A 144 -6.23 3.62 1.49
N GLY A 145 -5.45 4.51 2.10
CA GLY A 145 -4.76 4.28 3.36
C GLY A 145 -3.50 3.42 3.24
N ARG A 146 -2.97 3.21 2.02
CA ARG A 146 -1.75 2.43 1.82
C ARG A 146 -0.53 3.28 2.16
N SER A 147 0.38 2.71 2.94
CA SER A 147 1.57 3.41 3.44
C SER A 147 2.70 3.44 2.42
N TYR A 148 3.41 4.58 2.42
CA TYR A 148 4.58 4.85 1.61
C TYR A 148 5.71 5.35 2.49
N ARG A 149 6.93 4.90 2.16
CA ARG A 149 8.16 5.43 2.73
C ARG A 149 8.42 6.83 2.19
N PRO A 150 9.11 7.69 2.95
CA PRO A 150 9.47 9.02 2.49
C PRO A 150 10.21 8.99 1.14
N PRO A 151 9.91 9.95 0.25
CA PRO A 151 10.53 9.99 -1.07
C PRO A 151 12.04 10.22 -0.95
N ARG A 152 12.82 9.44 -1.70
CA ARG A 152 14.28 9.53 -1.71
C ARG A 152 14.76 10.15 -3.04
N PRO A 153 15.48 11.28 -2.99
CA PRO A 153 16.04 11.90 -4.19
C PRO A 153 17.24 11.10 -4.72
N GLN A 154 17.30 10.97 -6.03
CA GLN A 154 18.39 10.37 -6.78
C GLN A 154 18.85 11.32 -7.89
N GLN A 155 20.17 11.49 -8.01
CA GLN A 155 20.80 12.30 -9.05
C GLN A 155 21.86 11.44 -9.75
N GLY A 156 21.75 11.27 -11.08
CA GLY A 156 22.66 10.41 -11.84
C GLY A 156 22.68 8.95 -11.36
N GLY A 157 21.54 8.43 -10.87
CA GLY A 157 21.42 7.08 -10.33
C GLY A 157 22.01 6.89 -8.93
N ARG A 158 22.51 7.94 -8.28
CA ARG A 158 23.05 7.91 -6.92
C ARG A 158 22.08 8.56 -5.94
N SER A 159 21.99 8.02 -4.73
CA SER A 159 21.24 8.65 -3.64
C SER A 159 21.87 10.01 -3.32
N VAL A 160 21.05 11.05 -3.25
CA VAL A 160 21.50 12.35 -2.74
C VAL A 160 21.71 12.24 -1.22
N PRO A 161 22.73 12.91 -0.64
CA PRO A 161 22.94 12.91 0.81
C PRO A 161 21.69 13.35 1.57
N SER A 162 21.50 12.81 2.77
CA SER A 162 20.40 13.23 3.63
C SER A 162 20.52 14.71 4.01
N PRO A 163 19.39 15.43 4.10
CA PRO A 163 19.41 16.82 4.52
C PRO A 163 19.87 16.94 5.98
N ARG A 164 20.18 18.16 6.40
CA ARG A 164 20.38 18.48 7.81
C ARG A 164 19.09 19.09 8.36
N LEU A 165 18.75 18.73 9.59
CA LEU A 165 17.61 19.30 10.31
C LEU A 165 18.12 20.43 11.20
N ALA A 166 17.61 21.64 11.01
CA ALA A 166 17.84 22.75 11.93
C ALA A 166 16.68 22.82 12.94
N LEU A 167 17.00 22.91 14.22
CA LEU A 167 16.05 23.23 15.28
C LEU A 167 16.10 24.73 15.53
N LEU A 168 14.95 25.39 15.50
CA LEU A 168 14.84 26.83 15.70
C LEU A 168 14.13 27.11 17.02
N ASP A 169 14.51 28.19 17.70
CA ASP A 169 13.76 28.72 18.84
C ASP A 169 12.51 29.50 18.39
N ALA A 170 11.73 30.01 19.35
CA ALA A 170 10.51 30.78 19.08
C ALA A 170 10.76 32.09 18.31
N LYS A 171 12.01 32.57 18.26
CA LYS A 171 12.41 33.77 17.51
C LYS A 171 12.95 33.43 16.12
N GLY A 172 12.99 32.14 15.74
CA GLY A 172 13.55 31.66 14.49
C GLY A 172 15.08 31.55 14.50
N SER A 173 15.74 31.62 15.65
CA SER A 173 17.19 31.43 15.75
C SER A 173 17.52 29.94 15.82
N VAL A 174 18.53 29.50 15.07
CA VAL A 174 18.97 28.10 15.08
C VAL A 174 19.62 27.76 16.42
N ILE A 175 19.05 26.80 17.14
CA ILE A 175 19.55 26.29 18.44
C ILE A 175 20.23 24.93 18.33
N GLY A 176 20.18 24.29 17.15
CA GLY A 176 20.91 23.05 16.88
C GLY A 176 20.76 22.60 15.43
N THR A 177 21.74 21.85 14.93
CA THR A 177 21.70 21.23 13.61
C THR A 177 22.04 19.75 13.72
N TYR A 178 21.17 18.91 13.20
CA TYR A 178 21.26 17.45 13.31
C TYR A 178 21.33 16.83 11.93
N ASN A 179 21.93 15.65 11.84
CA ASN A 179 21.85 14.84 10.64
C ASN A 179 20.46 14.24 10.56
N PHE A 180 19.79 14.38 9.42
CA PHE A 180 18.59 13.61 9.13
C PHE A 180 19.04 12.26 8.58
N GLU A 181 18.50 11.17 9.11
CA GLU A 181 18.71 9.84 8.53
C GLU A 181 17.38 9.38 7.92
N TYR A 182 17.42 8.98 6.65
CA TYR A 182 16.27 8.31 6.03
C TYR A 182 16.20 6.90 6.62
N GLY A 183 15.18 6.62 7.43
CA GLY A 183 14.85 5.26 7.88
C GLY A 183 14.62 4.29 6.72
#